data_AF-A0A6A3GZT6-F1
#
_entry.id   AF-A0A6A3GZT6-F1
#
_cell.length_a   1.000
_cell.length_b   1.000
_cell.length_c   1.000
_cell.angle_alpha   90.00
_cell.angle_beta   90.00
_cell.angle_gamma   90.00
#
_symmetry.space_group_name_H-M   'P 1'
#
loop_
_entity.id
_entity.type
_entity.pdbx_description
1 polymer ?
#
loop_
_entity_poly.entity_id
_entity_poly.type
_entity_poly.pdbx_seq_one_letter_code
_entity_poly.pdbx_strand_id
1 'polypeptide(L)'
;MRYVNKIENNPTAAVLMKLKSHFGDRGELAIALNNAARFDDTASKLQTAQFEQWYAKGWESTADIVDNVFKYNDDVWRALGVRSAPKRTRRAYSEFLAAKHPTGVE
;
A
#
# COMPACT_ATOMS: atom_id res chain seq x y z
N MET A 1 14.72 21.68 -12.14
CA MET A 1 13.66 21.90 -11.13
C MET A 1 12.37 21.08 -11.40
N ARG A 2 12.47 19.78 -11.75
CA ARG A 2 11.28 18.95 -12.06
C ARG A 2 10.72 18.15 -10.87
N TYR A 3 11.53 17.95 -9.83
CA TYR A 3 11.15 17.24 -8.61
C TYR A 3 10.27 18.08 -7.67
N VAL A 4 10.54 19.40 -7.58
CA VAL A 4 9.84 20.30 -6.67
C VAL A 4 8.39 20.57 -7.14
N ASN A 5 8.18 20.78 -8.45
CA ASN A 5 6.84 21.01 -9.02
C ASN A 5 5.89 19.79 -8.96
N LYS A 6 6.41 18.56 -8.82
CA LYS A 6 5.56 17.37 -8.62
C LYS A 6 5.09 17.22 -7.17
N ILE A 7 5.87 17.73 -6.22
CA ILE A 7 5.56 17.68 -4.78
C ILE A 7 4.44 18.68 -4.43
N GLU A 8 4.46 19.86 -5.04
CA GLU A 8 3.40 20.88 -4.81
C GLU A 8 2.02 20.44 -5.31
N ASN A 9 1.97 19.56 -6.33
CA ASN A 9 0.71 19.06 -6.90
C ASN A 9 0.20 17.74 -6.28
N ASN A 10 0.98 17.09 -5.40
CA ASN A 10 0.54 15.90 -4.67
C ASN A 10 1.28 15.78 -3.31
N PRO A 11 0.88 16.57 -2.30
CA PRO A 11 1.56 16.60 -1.00
C PRO A 11 1.59 15.22 -0.33
N THR A 12 0.57 14.40 -0.53
CA THR A 12 0.48 13.05 0.00
C THR A 12 1.57 12.13 -0.58
N ALA A 13 1.88 12.24 -1.87
CA ALA A 13 2.97 11.48 -2.49
C ALA A 13 4.35 11.87 -1.93
N ALA A 14 4.56 13.16 -1.66
CA ALA A 14 5.80 13.64 -1.05
C ALA A 14 5.96 13.14 0.39
N VAL A 15 4.89 13.15 1.18
CA VAL A 15 4.89 12.57 2.54
C VAL A 15 5.18 11.08 2.49
N LEU A 16 4.53 10.31 1.60
CA LEU A 16 4.80 8.88 1.44
C LEU A 16 6.24 8.59 1.01
N MET A 17 6.80 9.42 0.12
CA MET A 17 8.20 9.29 -0.31
C MET A 17 9.16 9.54 0.86
N LYS A 18 8.90 10.56 1.69
CA LYS A 18 9.70 10.85 2.88
C LYS A 18 9.59 9.73 3.91
N LEU A 19 8.39 9.27 4.22
CA LEU A 19 8.17 8.14 5.13
C LEU A 19 8.91 6.89 4.63
N LYS A 20 8.81 6.57 3.34
CA LYS A 20 9.52 5.42 2.74
C LYS A 20 11.04 5.49 2.94
N SER A 21 11.64 6.68 2.93
CA SER A 21 13.08 6.84 3.18
C SER A 21 13.49 6.48 4.61
N HIS A 22 12.56 6.57 5.58
CA HIS A 22 12.81 6.24 6.99
C HIS A 22 12.49 4.78 7.35
N PHE A 23 11.57 4.13 6.63
CA PHE A 23 11.15 2.74 6.90
C PHE A 23 11.99 1.67 6.17
N GLY A 24 12.94 2.04 5.31
CA GLY A 24 13.85 1.09 4.65
C GLY A 24 13.22 0.23 3.55
N ASP A 25 12.09 -0.45 3.81
CA ASP A 25 11.33 -1.26 2.84
C ASP A 25 9.87 -0.77 2.67
N ARG A 26 9.30 -1.03 1.48
CA ARG A 26 7.91 -0.67 1.14
C ARG A 26 6.90 -1.44 2.01
N GLY A 27 7.21 -2.70 2.33
CA GLY A 27 6.37 -3.57 3.16
C GLY A 27 6.26 -3.07 4.59
N GLU A 28 7.35 -2.57 5.19
CA GLU A 28 7.33 -2.04 6.55
C GLU A 28 6.47 -0.78 6.66
N LEU A 29 6.63 0.15 5.71
CA LEU A 29 5.78 1.35 5.65
C LEU A 29 4.30 0.97 5.49
N ALA A 30 3.99 0.03 4.61
CA ALA A 30 2.60 -0.40 4.38
C ALA A 30 1.99 -1.11 5.60
N ILE A 31 2.80 -1.82 6.38
CA ILE A 31 2.36 -2.42 7.64
C ILE A 31 2.13 -1.34 8.70
N ALA A 32 3.04 -0.37 8.83
CA ALA A 32 2.92 0.72 9.79
C ALA A 32 1.68 1.58 9.53
N LEU A 33 1.47 1.99 8.27
CA LEU A 33 0.29 2.74 7.86
C LEU A 33 -1.00 1.95 8.09
N ASN A 34 -1.06 0.67 7.72
CA ASN A 34 -2.25 -0.16 7.96
C ASN A 34 -2.57 -0.32 9.45
N ASN A 35 -1.56 -0.47 10.31
CA ASN A 35 -1.78 -0.56 11.75
C ASN A 35 -2.29 0.78 12.33
N ALA A 36 -1.72 1.90 11.89
CA ALA A 36 -2.09 3.24 12.37
C ALA A 36 -3.46 3.70 11.84
N ALA A 37 -3.83 3.31 10.61
CA ALA A 37 -5.11 3.64 9.98
C ALA A 37 -6.34 3.19 10.77
N ARG A 38 -6.16 2.26 11.73
CA ARG A 38 -7.22 1.80 12.64
C ARG A 38 -7.62 2.82 13.69
N PHE A 39 -6.75 3.81 13.95
CA PHE A 39 -6.90 4.78 15.03
C PHE A 39 -6.63 6.22 14.60
N ASP A 40 -6.09 6.43 13.39
CA ASP A 40 -5.69 7.74 12.90
C ASP A 40 -6.14 7.97 11.45
N ASP A 41 -6.92 9.03 11.24
CA ASP A 41 -7.48 9.40 9.93
C ASP A 41 -6.40 9.82 8.93
N THR A 42 -5.29 10.40 9.41
CA THR A 42 -4.18 10.80 8.54
C THR A 42 -3.46 9.57 8.01
N ALA A 43 -3.20 8.58 8.86
CA ALA A 43 -2.65 7.30 8.46
C ALA A 43 -3.58 6.55 7.50
N SER A 44 -4.89 6.60 7.74
CA SER A 44 -5.89 6.04 6.82
C SER A 44 -5.81 6.68 5.43
N LYS A 45 -5.81 8.02 5.35
CA LYS A 45 -5.65 8.75 4.08
C LYS A 45 -4.33 8.44 3.38
N LEU A 46 -3.24 8.34 4.13
CA LEU A 46 -1.92 7.96 3.60
C LEU A 46 -1.90 6.53 3.08
N GLN A 47 -2.56 5.59 3.77
CA GLN A 47 -2.68 4.21 3.32
C GLN A 47 -3.51 4.11 2.02
N THR A 48 -4.62 4.84 1.92
CA THR A 48 -5.42 4.92 0.68
C THR A 48 -4.59 5.50 -0.47
N ALA A 49 -3.88 6.61 -0.24
CA ALA A 49 -3.04 7.20 -1.28
C ALA A 49 -1.87 6.28 -1.69
N GLN A 50 -1.34 5.49 -0.76
CA GLN A 50 -0.35 4.45 -1.09
C GLN A 50 -0.95 3.38 -2.00
N PHE A 51 -2.19 2.95 -1.73
CA PHE A 51 -2.91 1.98 -2.56
C PHE A 51 -3.24 2.51 -3.96
N GLU A 52 -3.67 3.76 -4.07
CA GLU A 52 -3.87 4.45 -5.36
C GLU A 52 -2.58 4.47 -6.19
N GLN A 53 -1.42 4.73 -5.56
CA GLN A 53 -0.13 4.68 -6.24
C GLN A 53 0.28 3.27 -6.69
N TRP A 54 -0.21 2.22 -6.02
CA TRP A 54 0.02 0.84 -6.42
C TRP A 54 -0.84 0.49 -7.62
N TYR A 55 -2.13 0.83 -7.55
CA TYR A 55 -3.05 0.64 -8.67
C TYR A 55 -2.56 1.39 -9.93
N ALA A 56 -2.16 2.66 -9.81
CA ALA A 56 -1.61 3.45 -10.91
C ALA A 56 -0.30 2.89 -11.51
N LYS A 57 0.36 1.92 -10.85
CA LYS A 57 1.52 1.18 -11.38
C LYS A 57 1.13 -0.12 -12.09
N GLY A 58 -0.16 -0.44 -12.17
CA GLY A 58 -0.68 -1.68 -12.73
C GLY A 58 -0.71 -2.85 -11.74
N TRP A 59 -0.62 -2.59 -10.43
CA TRP A 59 -0.73 -3.65 -9.41
C TRP A 59 -2.19 -3.90 -9.07
N GLU A 60 -2.97 -4.30 -10.07
CA GLU A 60 -4.44 -4.39 -10.01
C GLU A 60 -4.92 -5.61 -9.21
N SER A 61 -4.02 -6.50 -8.81
CA SER A 61 -4.32 -7.66 -7.98
C SER A 61 -3.61 -7.62 -6.63
N THR A 62 -4.12 -8.42 -5.70
CA THR A 62 -3.46 -8.61 -4.40
C THR A 62 -2.22 -9.49 -4.47
N ALA A 63 -1.96 -10.18 -5.60
CA ALA A 63 -0.72 -10.93 -5.81
C ALA A 63 0.43 -9.97 -6.12
N ASP A 64 0.16 -8.91 -6.91
CA ASP A 64 1.17 -7.93 -7.28
C ASP A 64 1.84 -7.29 -6.06
N ILE A 65 1.09 -7.01 -4.99
CA ILE A 65 1.66 -6.43 -3.78
C ILE A 65 2.45 -7.45 -2.95
N VAL A 66 2.14 -8.74 -3.03
CA VAL A 66 2.97 -9.79 -2.41
C VAL A 66 4.35 -9.80 -3.06
N ASP A 67 4.41 -9.70 -4.37
CA ASP A 67 5.67 -9.76 -5.12
C ASP A 67 6.43 -8.42 -5.09
N ASN A 68 5.73 -7.30 -5.27
CA ASN A 68 6.36 -5.99 -5.48
C ASN A 68 6.52 -5.14 -4.21
N VAL A 69 5.70 -5.40 -3.17
CA VAL A 69 5.77 -4.68 -1.88
C VAL A 69 6.45 -5.53 -0.83
N PHE A 70 5.95 -6.75 -0.59
CA PHE A 70 6.49 -7.62 0.44
C PHE A 70 7.67 -8.49 -0.04
N LYS A 71 7.76 -8.73 -1.36
CA LYS A 71 8.80 -9.55 -2.00
C LYS A 71 8.93 -10.95 -1.39
N TYR A 72 7.80 -11.54 -1.01
CA TYR A 72 7.76 -12.89 -0.48
C TYR A 72 7.56 -13.89 -1.62
N ASN A 73 8.30 -14.99 -1.59
CA ASN A 73 7.97 -16.15 -2.42
C ASN A 73 6.75 -16.88 -1.84
N ASP A 74 6.21 -17.82 -2.61
CA ASP A 74 5.00 -18.57 -2.26
C ASP A 74 5.11 -19.32 -0.92
N ASP A 75 6.26 -19.95 -0.65
CA ASP A 75 6.46 -20.74 0.56
C ASP A 75 6.46 -19.85 1.81
N VAL A 76 7.20 -18.74 1.77
CA VAL A 76 7.20 -17.74 2.84
C VAL A 76 5.80 -17.16 3.01
N TRP A 77 5.14 -16.80 1.91
CA TRP A 77 3.79 -16.23 1.96
C TRP A 77 2.77 -17.20 2.56
N ARG A 78 2.83 -18.50 2.23
CA ARG A 78 1.93 -19.53 2.75
C ARG A 78 2.19 -19.85 4.22
N ALA A 79 3.44 -19.78 4.66
CA ALA A 79 3.83 -20.03 6.05
C ALA A 79 3.37 -18.92 7.01
N LEU A 80 3.10 -17.70 6.52
CA LEU A 80 2.62 -16.60 7.35
C LEU A 80 1.24 -16.91 7.95
N GLY A 81 1.11 -16.72 9.26
CA GLY A 81 -0.19 -16.79 9.93
C GLY A 81 -1.22 -15.86 9.30
N VAL A 82 -2.46 -16.32 9.19
CA VAL A 82 -3.56 -15.60 8.51
C VAL A 82 -3.79 -14.18 9.06
N ARG A 83 -3.50 -13.98 10.36
CA ARG A 83 -3.63 -12.69 11.04
C ARG A 83 -2.33 -11.86 11.03
N SER A 84 -1.27 -12.30 10.36
CA SER A 84 0.00 -11.56 10.28
C SER A 84 -0.18 -10.19 9.61
N ALA A 85 0.70 -9.25 9.93
CA ALA A 85 0.59 -7.88 9.42
C ALA A 85 0.59 -7.80 7.88
N PRO A 86 1.46 -8.51 7.13
CA PRO A 86 1.41 -8.53 5.67
C PRO A 86 0.06 -9.04 5.12
N LYS A 87 -0.51 -10.09 5.73
CA LYS A 87 -1.82 -10.64 5.33
C LYS A 87 -2.95 -9.65 5.56
N ARG A 88 -2.92 -8.91 6.68
CA ARG A 88 -3.89 -7.84 6.96
C ARG A 88 -3.76 -6.69 5.96
N THR A 89 -2.54 -6.27 5.63
CA THR A 89 -2.32 -5.20 4.65
C THR A 89 -2.78 -5.64 3.26
N ARG A 90 -2.55 -6.90 2.86
CA ARG A 90 -3.11 -7.44 1.62
C ARG A 90 -4.64 -7.45 1.63
N ARG A 91 -5.27 -7.82 2.74
CA ARG A 91 -6.73 -7.75 2.89
C ARG A 91 -7.25 -6.33 2.73
N ALA A 92 -6.61 -5.34 3.37
CA ALA A 92 -6.97 -3.94 3.22
C ALA A 92 -6.84 -3.45 1.77
N TYR A 93 -5.81 -3.90 1.04
CA TYR A 93 -5.70 -3.59 -0.38
C TYR A 93 -6.82 -4.24 -1.22
N SER A 94 -7.19 -5.49 -0.91
CA SER A 94 -8.34 -6.15 -1.54
C SER A 94 -9.64 -5.38 -1.34
N GLU A 95 -9.87 -4.86 -0.13
CA GLU A 95 -11.05 -4.04 0.21
C GLU A 95 -11.02 -2.70 -0.53
N PHE A 96 -9.84 -2.07 -0.65
CA PHE A 96 -9.64 -0.87 -1.46
C PHE A 96 -9.99 -1.11 -2.93
N LEU A 97 -9.47 -2.18 -3.54
CA LEU A 97 -9.76 -2.53 -4.93
C LEU A 97 -11.25 -2.74 -5.14
N ALA A 98 -11.90 -3.53 -4.27
CA ALA A 98 -13.34 -3.76 -4.36
C ALA A 98 -14.18 -2.47 -4.24
N ALA A 99 -13.74 -1.52 -3.41
CA ALA A 99 -14.47 -0.28 -3.16
C ALA A 99 -14.24 0.82 -4.22
N LYS A 100 -13.05 0.89 -4.82
CA LYS A 100 -12.63 2.01 -5.68
C LYS A 100 -12.42 1.61 -7.14
N HIS A 101 -12.10 0.35 -7.39
CA HIS A 101 -11.87 -0.21 -8.71
C HIS A 101 -12.61 -1.55 -8.85
N PRO A 102 -13.94 -1.57 -8.65
CA PRO A 102 -14.71 -2.80 -8.82
C PRO A 102 -14.54 -3.24 -10.28
N THR A 103 -13.98 -4.43 -10.48
CA THR A 103 -13.97 -5.05 -11.80
C THR A 103 -15.43 -5.36 -12.15
N GLY A 104 -16.00 -4.57 -13.06
CA GLY A 104 -17.35 -4.81 -13.56
C GLY A 104 -17.46 -6.22 -14.12
N VAL A 105 -18.32 -7.03 -13.52
CA VAL A 105 -18.97 -8.12 -14.23
C VAL A 105 -20.17 -7.45 -14.90
N GLU A 106 -20.03 -7.10 -16.18
CA GLU A 106 -21.18 -7.09 -17.09
C GLU A 106 -21.50 -8.54 -17.48
#